data_AF-A0A837RFS4-F1
#
_entry.id   AF-A0A837RFS4-F1
#
_cell.length_a   1.000
_cell.length_b   1.000
_cell.length_c   1.000
_cell.angle_alpha   90.00
_cell.angle_beta   90.00
_cell.angle_gamma   90.00
#
_symmetry.space_group_name_H-M   'P 1'
#
loop_
_entity.id
_entity.type
_entity.pdbx_description
1 polymer ?
#
loop_
_entity_poly.entity_id
_entity_poly.type
_entity_poly.pdbx_seq_one_letter_code
_entity_poly.pdbx_strand_id
1 'polypeptide(L)' 'MVRREALKMIWIYVVGVVAILFGIYQMVNSYKYVKVIQHHGNKTTSNFSALTVWYSFIFGLGITILGIVLIVTKGVFF' A
#
# COMPACT_ATOMS: atom_id res chain seq x y z
N MET A 1 -1.33 3.94 34.50
CA MET A 1 -1.83 3.05 33.42
C MET A 1 -2.33 3.81 32.19
N VAL A 2 -3.19 4.82 32.34
CA VAL A 2 -3.83 5.58 31.24
C VAL A 2 -2.87 6.12 30.15
N ARG A 3 -1.69 6.63 30.51
CA ARG A 3 -0.74 7.20 29.53
C ARG A 3 -0.17 6.18 28.52
N ARG A 4 -0.01 4.91 28.90
CA ARG A 4 0.50 3.87 27.98
C ARG A 4 -0.53 3.49 26.93
N GLU A 5 -1.80 3.43 27.31
CA GLU A 5 -2.92 3.12 26.43
C GLU A 5 -3.08 4.21 25.35
N ALA A 6 -3.05 5.49 25.76
CA ALA A 6 -3.11 6.61 24.83
C ALA A 6 -1.95 6.61 23.81
N LEU A 7 -0.73 6.30 24.25
CA LEU A 7 0.42 6.20 23.35
C LEU A 7 0.25 5.07 22.32
N LYS A 8 -0.22 3.89 22.74
CA LYS A 8 -0.50 2.79 21.81
C LYS A 8 -1.51 3.23 20.75
N MET A 9 -2.62 3.86 21.16
CA MET A 9 -3.67 4.34 20.25
C MET A 9 -3.13 5.33 19.22
N ILE A 10 -2.27 6.27 19.63
CA ILE A 10 -1.63 7.22 18.70
C ILE A 10 -0.75 6.48 17.67
N TRP A 11 0.09 5.54 18.12
CA TRP A 11 0.96 4.78 17.21
C TRP A 11 0.18 3.98 16.17
N ILE A 12 -0.98 3.49 16.54
CA ILE A 12 -1.88 2.76 15.65
C ILE A 12 -2.37 3.65 14.51
N TYR A 13 -2.85 4.86 14.82
CA TYR A 13 -3.29 5.79 13.79
C TYR A 13 -2.13 6.19 12.89
N VAL A 14 -0.94 6.42 13.47
CA VAL A 14 0.27 6.72 12.70
C VAL A 14 0.60 5.58 11.73
N VAL A 15 0.64 4.33 12.19
CA VAL A 15 0.93 3.17 11.34
C VAL A 15 -0.13 2.98 10.26
N GLY A 16 -1.41 3.18 10.59
CA GLY A 16 -2.51 3.08 9.62
C GLY A 16 -2.41 4.12 8.52
N VAL A 17 -2.13 5.38 8.87
CA VAL A 17 -1.95 6.48 7.91
C VAL A 17 -0.73 6.22 7.02
N VAL A 18 0.39 5.81 7.60
CA VAL A 18 1.62 5.47 6.84
C VAL A 18 1.36 4.31 5.88
N ALA A 19 0.63 3.28 6.31
CA ALA A 19 0.26 2.16 5.44
C ALA A 19 -0.59 2.62 4.24
N ILE A 20 -1.61 3.45 4.47
CA ILE A 20 -2.43 4.02 3.40
C ILE A 20 -1.59 4.80 2.40
N LEU A 21 -0.74 5.72 2.88
CA LEU A 21 0.11 6.55 2.02
C LEU A 21 1.10 5.68 1.22
N PHE A 22 1.70 4.69 1.86
CA PHE A 22 2.64 3.78 1.20
C PHE A 22 1.93 2.90 0.15
N GLY A 23 0.75 2.39 0.44
CA GLY A 23 -0.05 1.62 -0.50
C GLY A 23 -0.46 2.43 -1.74
N ILE A 24 -0.90 3.68 -1.55
CA ILE A 24 -1.20 4.62 -2.64
C ILE A 24 0.05 4.90 -3.47
N TYR A 25 1.18 5.18 -2.81
CA TYR A 25 2.46 5.41 -3.48
C TYR A 25 2.87 4.22 -4.36
N GLN A 26 2.75 3.00 -3.84
CA GLN A 26 3.07 1.78 -4.58
C GLN A 26 2.17 1.61 -5.81
N MET A 27 0.87 1.87 -5.68
CA MET A 27 -0.08 1.81 -6.80
C MET A 27 0.24 2.85 -7.89
N VAL A 28 0.59 4.09 -7.50
CA VAL A 28 1.00 5.14 -8.44
C VAL A 28 2.29 4.75 -9.17
N ASN A 29 3.26 4.17 -8.47
CA ASN A 29 4.49 3.69 -9.09
C ASN A 29 4.24 2.53 -10.06
N SER A 30 3.39 1.57 -9.70
CA SER A 30 2.97 0.51 -10.62
C SER A 30 2.36 1.09 -11.89
N TYR A 31 1.45 2.07 -11.78
CA TYR A 31 0.84 2.71 -12.94
C TYR A 31 1.87 3.43 -13.84
N LYS A 32 2.80 4.18 -13.23
CA LYS A 32 3.90 4.81 -13.96
C LYS A 32 4.75 3.77 -14.70
N TYR A 33 5.04 2.65 -14.05
CA TYR A 33 5.84 1.58 -14.66
C TYR A 33 5.12 0.89 -15.83
N VAL A 34 3.80 0.69 -15.75
CA VAL A 34 3.01 0.22 -16.89
C VAL A 34 3.17 1.17 -18.08
N LYS A 35 3.07 2.49 -17.87
CA LYS A 35 3.26 3.47 -18.95
C LYS A 35 4.66 3.41 -19.56
N VAL A 36 5.69 3.20 -18.74
CA VAL A 36 7.06 3.04 -19.25
C VAL A 36 7.16 1.79 -20.14
N ILE A 37 6.61 0.66 -19.71
CA ILE A 37 6.54 -0.56 -20.52
C ILE A 37 5.73 -0.33 -21.80
N GLN A 38 4.63 0.41 -21.75
CA GLN A 38 3.81 0.67 -22.94
C GLN A 38 4.51 1.56 -23.97
N HIS A 39 5.31 2.53 -23.54
CA HIS A 39 6.02 3.45 -24.44
C HIS A 39 7.38 2.93 -24.91
N HIS A 40 8.09 2.15 -24.09
CA HIS A 40 9.46 1.69 -24.37
C HIS A 40 9.59 0.17 -24.46
N GLY A 41 8.50 -0.56 -24.25
CA GLY A 41 8.48 -2.02 -24.35
C GLY A 41 8.69 -2.46 -25.79
N ASN A 42 9.58 -3.44 -25.98
CA ASN A 42 9.81 -4.06 -27.28
C ASN A 42 9.83 -5.60 -27.12
N LYS A 43 10.18 -6.33 -28.18
CA LYS A 43 10.22 -7.82 -28.20
C LYS A 43 11.14 -8.46 -27.14
N THR A 44 12.02 -7.69 -26.50
CA THR A 44 12.93 -8.13 -25.42
C THR A 44 12.38 -7.85 -24.02
N THR A 45 11.29 -7.08 -23.89
CA THR A 45 10.66 -6.82 -22.59
C THR A 45 9.96 -8.08 -22.10
N SER A 46 10.47 -8.64 -20.99
CA SER A 46 9.94 -9.88 -20.43
C SER A 46 8.48 -9.73 -20.00
N ASN A 47 7.64 -10.69 -20.40
CA ASN A 47 6.25 -10.83 -19.93
C ASN A 47 6.16 -10.90 -18.40
N PHE A 48 7.23 -11.37 -17.74
CA PHE A 48 7.33 -11.35 -16.28
C PHE A 48 7.22 -9.94 -15.71
N SER A 49 7.74 -8.92 -16.40
CA SER A 49 7.71 -7.52 -15.94
C SER A 49 6.29 -7.00 -15.78
N ALA A 50 5.38 -7.32 -16.71
CA ALA A 50 3.99 -6.92 -16.61
C ALA A 50 3.27 -7.61 -15.44
N LEU A 51 3.56 -8.90 -15.22
CA LEU A 51 3.05 -9.65 -14.06
C LEU A 51 3.54 -9.05 -12.74
N THR A 52 4.84 -8.75 -12.62
CA THR A 52 5.42 -8.15 -11.41
C THR A 52 4.78 -6.81 -11.07
N VAL A 53 4.47 -5.99 -12.08
CA VAL A 53 3.79 -4.69 -11.88
C VAL A 53 2.36 -4.89 -11.40
N TRP A 54 1.66 -5.89 -11.92
CA TRP A 54 0.31 -6.26 -11.48
C TRP A 54 0.30 -6.73 -10.02
N TYR A 55 1.21 -7.64 -9.65
CA TYR A 55 1.36 -8.07 -8.25
C TYR A 55 1.73 -6.90 -7.33
N SER A 56 2.60 -6.00 -7.78
CA SER A 56 2.98 -4.79 -7.02
C SER A 56 1.79 -3.86 -6.81
N PHE A 57 0.90 -3.73 -7.78
CA PHE A 57 -0.33 -2.95 -7.65
C PHE A 57 -1.30 -3.59 -6.65
N ILE A 58 -1.56 -4.90 -6.76
CA ILE A 58 -2.42 -5.64 -5.81
C ILE A 58 -1.85 -5.55 -4.39
N PHE A 59 -0.53 -5.64 -4.24
CA PHE A 59 0.13 -5.48 -2.96
C PHE A 59 -0.09 -4.09 -2.35
N GLY A 60 0.05 -3.03 -3.16
CA GLY A 60 -0.25 -1.65 -2.74
C GLY A 60 -1.71 -1.47 -2.32
N LEU A 61 -2.64 -2.07 -3.06
CA LEU A 61 -4.06 -2.07 -2.70
C LEU A 61 -4.30 -2.80 -1.37
N GLY A 62 -3.70 -3.97 -1.18
CA GLY A 62 -3.81 -4.75 0.05
C GLY A 62 -3.30 -3.99 1.28
N ILE A 63 -2.13 -3.36 1.18
CA ILE A 63 -1.59 -2.51 2.27
C ILE A 63 -2.53 -1.33 2.56
N THR A 64 -3.10 -0.70 1.53
CA THR A 64 -4.04 0.42 1.70
C THR A 64 -5.27 -0.03 2.48
N ILE A 65 -5.88 -1.16 2.09
CA ILE A 65 -7.04 -1.73 2.78
C ILE A 65 -6.69 -2.07 4.23
N LEU A 66 -5.54 -2.69 4.49
CA LEU A 66 -5.09 -3.00 5.84
C LEU A 66 -4.92 -1.74 6.70
N GLY A 67 -4.37 -0.66 6.15
CA GLY A 67 -4.25 0.62 6.84
C GLY A 67 -5.62 1.23 7.20
N ILE A 68 -6.59 1.18 6.27
CA ILE A 68 -7.98 1.62 6.51
C ILE A 68 -8.61 0.77 7.60
N VAL A 69 -8.53 -0.55 7.48
CA VAL A 69 -9.06 -1.49 8.48
C VAL A 69 -8.44 -1.19 9.83
N LEU A 70 -7.13 -1.01 9.92
CA LEU A 70 -6.45 -0.68 11.18
C LEU A 70 -7.03 0.59 11.81
N ILE A 71 -7.24 1.67 11.05
CA ILE A 71 -7.80 2.92 11.59
C ILE A 71 -9.26 2.74 12.04
N VAL A 72 -10.07 2.03 11.25
CA VAL A 72 -11.51 1.88 11.48
C VAL A 72 -11.81 0.86 12.60
N THR A 73 -11.17 -0.31 12.55
CA THR A 73 -11.42 -1.42 13.49
C THR A 73 -10.75 -1.27 14.85
N LYS A 74 -9.85 -0.29 15.02
CA LYS A 74 -9.38 0.10 16.36
C LYS A 74 -10.42 0.85 17.17
N GLY A 75 -11.57 1.21 16.57
CA GLY A 75 -12.80 1.52 17.30
C GLY A 75 -13.64 0.28 17.65
N VAL A 76 -13.27 -0.93 17.20
CA VAL A 76 -14.07 -2.16 17.31
C VAL A 76 -13.39 -3.26 18.12
N PHE A 77 -12.05 -3.35 18.12
CA PHE A 77 -11.30 -4.48 18.72
C PHE A 77 -10.29 -4.10 19.82
N PHE A 78 -10.34 -2.87 20.35
CA PHE A 78 -9.55 -2.47 21.53
C PHE A 78 -10.40 -1.65 22.51
#